data_AF-A0A7X7FL38-F1
#
_entry.id   AF-A0A7X7FL38-F1
#
_cell.length_a   1.000
_cell.length_b   1.000
_cell.length_c   1.000
_cell.angle_alpha   90.00
_cell.angle_beta   90.00
_cell.angle_gamma   90.00
#
_symmetry.space_group_name_H-M   'P 1'
#
loop_
_entity.id
_entity.type
_entity.pdbx_description
1 polymer ?
#
loop_
_entity_poly.entity_id
_entity_poly.type
_entity_poly.pdbx_seq_one_letter_code
_entity_poly.pdbx_strand_id
1 'polypeptide(L)'
;MSRSPYRSILVLLVVGMTTVNETVQAAEPPEWAVAECEGLSAFAEVVHHWLDRQKPDGSFGFGLDDDCEFYKTWPIFVLAADDQRVLDSLRKAMDWVWYDDRLQDGFVAAPRDVPHASEVTSYTAPLMSIIDYGNPIFIERLMTTSKNIEKWTSINQAGHRHFRCNWLSSQECPEYAYFASDVAIISRATIPMMHLLWYNRDSDLARFYTEWGRA
;
A
#
# COMPACT_ATOMS: atom_id res chain seq x y z
N MET A 1 42.14 11.18 2.98
CA MET A 1 40.71 10.93 2.73
C MET A 1 40.20 12.00 1.78
N SER A 2 39.92 11.61 0.54
CA SER A 2 39.56 12.50 -0.57
C SER A 2 38.11 12.95 -0.42
N ARG A 3 37.84 14.26 -0.49
CA ARG A 3 36.49 14.83 -0.44
C ARG A 3 35.77 14.53 -1.77
N SER A 4 34.52 14.09 -1.67
CA SER A 4 33.63 13.75 -2.79
C SER A 4 33.29 14.99 -3.66
N PRO A 5 33.21 14.87 -4.99
CA PRO A 5 33.00 16.00 -5.91
C PRO A 5 31.51 16.21 -6.23
N TYR A 6 30.70 16.62 -5.25
CA TYR A 6 29.35 17.14 -5.54
C TYR A 6 29.40 18.67 -5.53
N ARG A 7 29.91 19.28 -6.60
CA ARG A 7 29.77 20.72 -6.84
C ARG A 7 28.84 20.94 -8.03
N SER A 8 27.73 21.61 -7.71
CA SER A 8 26.78 22.27 -8.62
C SER A 8 25.71 21.36 -9.25
N ILE A 9 24.50 21.36 -8.67
CA ILE A 9 23.26 20.96 -9.37
C ILE A 9 22.68 22.23 -10.00
N LEU A 10 22.55 22.24 -11.33
CA LEU A 10 21.84 23.28 -12.06
C LEU A 10 20.34 22.93 -12.02
N VAL A 11 19.54 23.67 -11.24
CA VAL A 11 18.07 23.50 -11.24
C VAL A 11 17.50 24.45 -12.29
N LEU A 12 16.98 23.89 -13.39
CA LEU A 12 16.29 24.67 -14.42
C LEU A 12 14.79 24.73 -14.11
N LEU A 13 14.35 25.81 -13.47
CA LEU A 13 12.92 26.08 -13.24
C LEU A 13 12.38 26.91 -14.41
N VAL A 14 11.57 26.29 -15.28
CA VAL A 14 10.91 27.01 -16.38
C VAL A 14 9.64 27.67 -15.83
N VAL A 15 9.76 28.94 -15.44
CA VAL A 15 8.61 29.81 -15.17
C VAL A 15 8.57 30.86 -16.27
N GLY A 16 7.58 30.75 -17.17
CA GLY A 16 7.22 31.80 -18.13
C GLY A 16 8.38 32.39 -18.93
N MET A 17 9.05 31.59 -19.77
CA MET A 17 10.02 32.03 -20.80
C MET A 17 11.18 32.96 -20.35
N THR A 18 11.49 33.02 -19.05
CA THR A 18 12.71 33.69 -18.55
C THR A 18 13.51 32.72 -17.69
N THR A 19 14.70 32.36 -18.15
CA THR A 19 15.67 31.61 -17.34
C THR A 19 16.25 32.53 -16.28
N VAL A 20 15.80 32.37 -15.03
CA VAL A 20 16.46 32.99 -13.88
C VAL A 20 17.68 32.13 -13.52
N ASN A 21 18.86 32.55 -13.96
CA ASN A 21 20.14 31.96 -13.54
C ASN A 21 20.53 32.54 -12.17
N GLU A 22 19.83 32.16 -11.11
CA GLU A 22 20.33 32.36 -9.76
C GLU A 22 21.25 31.19 -9.38
N THR A 23 22.54 31.47 -9.22
CA THR A 23 23.43 30.58 -8.48
C THR A 23 23.02 30.61 -7.02
N VAL A 24 22.09 29.73 -6.64
CA VAL A 24 21.86 29.41 -5.23
C VAL A 24 23.16 28.77 -4.73
N GLN A 25 23.88 29.46 -3.85
CA GLN A 25 24.98 28.85 -3.13
C GLN A 25 24.39 27.72 -2.31
N ALA A 26 24.67 26.47 -2.69
CA ALA A 26 24.14 25.31 -1.98
C ALA A 26 24.56 25.42 -0.52
N ALA A 27 23.60 25.71 0.36
CA ALA A 27 23.81 25.66 1.79
C ALA A 27 24.28 24.25 2.13
N GLU A 28 25.21 24.11 3.08
CA GLU A 28 25.55 22.78 3.58
C GLU A 28 24.27 22.14 4.13
N PRO A 29 23.93 20.92 3.69
CA PRO A 29 22.72 20.27 4.15
C PRO A 29 22.81 20.06 5.67
N PRO A 30 21.70 20.22 6.41
CA PRO A 30 21.72 19.95 7.84
C PRO A 30 22.05 18.48 8.10
N GLU A 31 22.73 18.20 9.21
CA GLU A 31 23.22 16.85 9.53
C GLU A 31 22.13 15.77 9.50
N TRP A 32 20.90 16.11 9.93
CA TRP A 32 19.77 15.17 9.89
C TRP A 32 19.39 14.73 8.47
N ALA A 33 19.52 15.61 7.47
CA ALA A 33 19.19 15.29 6.09
C ALA A 33 20.25 14.37 5.47
N VAL A 34 21.52 14.58 5.84
CA VAL A 34 22.61 13.68 5.45
C VAL A 34 22.40 12.29 6.05
N ALA A 35 22.09 12.22 7.35
CA ALA A 35 21.83 10.96 8.03
C ALA A 35 20.62 10.20 7.45
N GLU A 36 19.54 10.90 7.07
CA GLU A 36 18.39 10.29 6.40
C GLU A 36 18.78 9.67 5.06
N CYS A 37 19.55 10.39 4.23
CA CYS A 37 20.02 9.86 2.94
C CYS A 37 20.95 8.63 3.11
N GLU A 38 21.84 8.66 4.10
CA GLU A 38 22.69 7.50 4.44
C GLU A 38 21.85 6.32 4.91
N GLY A 39 20.85 6.56 5.76
CA GLY A 39 19.91 5.54 6.24
C GLY A 39 19.09 4.91 5.12
N LEU A 40 18.54 5.73 4.22
CA LEU A 40 17.81 5.25 3.04
C LEU A 40 18.71 4.45 2.09
N SER A 41 19.96 4.87 1.91
CA SER A 41 20.93 4.14 1.08
C SER A 41 21.26 2.77 1.67
N ALA A 42 21.53 2.71 2.99
CA ALA A 42 21.76 1.44 3.68
C ALA A 42 20.52 0.53 3.65
N PHE A 43 19.32 1.09 3.76
CA PHE A 43 18.10 0.32 3.63
C PHE A 43 17.90 -0.21 2.21
N ALA A 44 18.21 0.59 1.18
CA ALA A 44 18.17 0.15 -0.21
C ALA A 44 19.11 -1.04 -0.47
N GLU A 45 20.31 -1.05 0.13
CA GLU A 45 21.24 -2.18 0.03
C GLU A 45 20.63 -3.47 0.61
N VAL A 46 19.95 -3.39 1.76
CA VAL A 46 19.23 -4.54 2.34
C VAL A 46 18.12 -5.00 1.40
N VAL A 47 17.32 -4.08 0.86
CA VAL A 47 16.25 -4.44 -0.09
C VAL A 47 16.84 -5.13 -1.33
N HIS A 48 17.86 -4.56 -1.96
CA HIS A 48 18.50 -5.13 -3.14
C HIS A 48 19.11 -6.51 -2.89
N HIS A 49 19.67 -6.74 -1.71
CA HIS A 49 20.12 -8.08 -1.30
C HIS A 49 19.00 -9.13 -1.36
N TRP A 50 17.79 -8.74 -0.99
CA TRP A 50 16.61 -9.61 -1.05
C TRP A 50 16.01 -9.70 -2.45
N LEU A 51 16.08 -8.63 -3.25
CA LEU A 51 15.66 -8.69 -4.67
C LEU A 51 16.41 -9.78 -5.43
N ASP A 52 17.71 -9.94 -5.16
CA ASP A 52 18.55 -10.99 -5.76
C ASP A 52 18.15 -12.42 -5.32
N ARG A 53 17.29 -12.54 -4.29
CA ARG A 53 16.82 -13.80 -3.70
C ARG A 53 15.32 -14.03 -3.88
N GLN A 54 14.61 -13.11 -4.55
CA GLN A 54 13.21 -13.30 -4.87
C GLN A 54 13.04 -14.56 -5.75
N LYS A 55 12.11 -15.42 -5.37
CA LYS A 55 11.82 -16.65 -6.12
C LYS A 55 11.11 -16.33 -7.44
N PRO A 56 11.11 -17.27 -8.41
CA PRO A 56 10.43 -17.06 -9.69
C PRO A 56 8.93 -16.78 -9.59
N ASP A 57 8.27 -17.28 -8.55
CA ASP A 57 6.85 -17.04 -8.29
C ASP A 57 6.57 -15.63 -7.75
N GLY A 58 7.58 -14.90 -7.26
CA GLY A 58 7.45 -13.58 -6.65
C GLY A 58 7.61 -13.56 -5.13
N SER A 59 7.70 -14.72 -4.48
CA SER A 59 7.87 -14.82 -3.02
C SER A 59 9.33 -14.61 -2.57
N PHE A 60 9.51 -14.22 -1.31
CA PHE A 60 10.81 -14.18 -0.61
C PHE A 60 11.00 -15.40 0.30
N GLY A 61 9.94 -16.17 0.52
CA GLY A 61 10.00 -17.49 1.15
C GLY A 61 9.76 -17.50 2.65
N PHE A 62 9.27 -16.41 3.23
CA PHE A 62 8.79 -16.36 4.61
C PHE A 62 7.33 -16.78 4.73
N GLY A 63 6.60 -16.80 3.60
CA GLY A 63 5.17 -17.10 3.54
C GLY A 63 4.39 -15.84 3.22
N LEU A 64 3.15 -15.98 2.79
CA LEU A 64 2.35 -14.85 2.29
C LEU A 64 2.13 -13.77 3.34
N ASP A 65 1.81 -14.19 4.57
CA ASP A 65 1.52 -13.31 5.70
C ASP A 65 2.80 -12.54 6.14
N ASP A 66 3.97 -13.19 6.12
CA ASP A 66 5.25 -12.56 6.49
C ASP A 66 5.91 -11.76 5.35
N ASP A 67 5.85 -12.25 4.11
CA ASP A 67 6.44 -11.57 2.96
C ASP A 67 5.76 -10.20 2.77
N CYS A 68 4.44 -10.11 2.97
CA CYS A 68 3.72 -8.85 2.80
C CYS A 68 4.09 -7.79 3.85
N GLU A 69 4.42 -8.20 5.07
CA GLU A 69 4.99 -7.33 6.10
C GLU A 69 6.39 -6.85 5.72
N PHE A 70 7.15 -7.70 5.05
CA PHE A 70 8.54 -7.46 4.69
C PHE A 70 8.70 -6.40 3.61
N TYR A 71 7.88 -6.46 2.55
CA TYR A 71 7.99 -5.54 1.41
C TYR A 71 7.06 -4.32 1.46
N LYS A 72 6.22 -4.16 2.51
CA LYS A 72 5.26 -3.04 2.61
C LYS A 72 5.89 -1.65 2.60
N THR A 73 7.14 -1.53 3.06
CA THR A 73 7.86 -0.25 3.12
C THR A 73 8.64 0.07 1.85
N TRP A 74 8.82 -0.89 0.95
CA TRP A 74 9.66 -0.75 -0.23
C TRP A 74 9.15 0.23 -1.29
N PRO A 75 7.84 0.54 -1.41
CA PRO A 75 7.35 1.58 -2.31
C PRO A 75 8.05 2.95 -2.16
N ILE A 76 8.65 3.24 -1.00
CA ILE A 76 9.43 4.48 -0.80
C ILE A 76 10.59 4.60 -1.80
N PHE A 77 11.23 3.51 -2.20
CA PHE A 77 12.36 3.53 -3.13
C PHE A 77 11.93 3.84 -4.56
N VAL A 78 10.73 3.44 -4.94
CA VAL A 78 10.14 3.82 -6.23
C VAL A 78 9.81 5.32 -6.22
N LEU A 79 9.22 5.81 -5.14
CA LEU A 79 8.83 7.23 -5.03
C LEU A 79 10.03 8.18 -4.89
N ALA A 80 11.04 7.81 -4.11
CA ALA A 80 12.16 8.68 -3.77
C ALA A 80 13.33 8.59 -4.76
N ALA A 81 13.52 7.43 -5.41
CA ALA A 81 14.70 7.14 -6.21
C ALA A 81 14.39 6.52 -7.58
N ASP A 82 13.13 6.40 -7.98
CA ASP A 82 12.70 5.78 -9.24
C ASP A 82 13.28 4.37 -9.43
N ASP A 83 13.34 3.59 -8.34
CA ASP A 83 13.94 2.26 -8.34
C ASP A 83 13.06 1.22 -9.06
N GLN A 84 13.34 1.04 -10.35
CA GLN A 84 12.61 0.09 -11.20
C GLN A 84 12.79 -1.38 -10.79
N ARG A 85 13.90 -1.74 -10.13
CA ARG A 85 14.10 -3.13 -9.65
C ARG A 85 13.11 -3.45 -8.53
N VAL A 86 12.89 -2.50 -7.63
CA VAL A 86 11.89 -2.62 -6.57
C VAL A 86 10.49 -2.70 -7.17
N LEU A 87 10.15 -1.83 -8.13
CA LEU A 87 8.83 -1.84 -8.77
C LEU A 87 8.52 -3.20 -9.42
N ASP A 88 9.45 -3.73 -10.21
CA ASP A 88 9.28 -5.03 -10.88
C ASP A 88 9.18 -6.19 -9.90
N SER A 89 9.92 -6.12 -8.79
CA SER A 89 9.83 -7.11 -7.72
C SER A 89 8.46 -7.09 -7.03
N LEU A 90 7.94 -5.89 -6.71
CA LEU A 90 6.62 -5.73 -6.10
C LEU A 90 5.51 -6.20 -7.04
N ARG A 91 5.59 -5.94 -8.35
CA ARG A 91 4.63 -6.49 -9.33
C ARG A 91 4.53 -8.02 -9.25
N LYS A 92 5.67 -8.72 -9.22
CA LYS A 92 5.70 -10.18 -9.07
C LYS A 92 5.12 -10.64 -7.75
N ALA A 93 5.47 -9.97 -6.65
CA ALA A 93 4.93 -10.29 -5.33
C ALA A 93 3.39 -10.10 -5.29
N MET A 94 2.86 -9.08 -5.97
CA MET A 94 1.42 -8.84 -6.03
C MET A 94 0.68 -9.86 -6.91
N ASP A 95 1.30 -10.34 -7.98
CA ASP A 95 0.75 -11.46 -8.77
C ASP A 95 0.74 -12.75 -7.95
N TRP A 96 1.84 -13.05 -7.25
CA TRP A 96 1.91 -14.20 -6.34
C TRP A 96 0.78 -14.19 -5.31
N VAL A 97 0.57 -13.05 -4.64
CA VAL A 97 -0.50 -12.89 -3.67
C VAL A 97 -1.87 -13.09 -4.32
N TRP A 98 -2.11 -12.44 -5.47
CA TRP A 98 -3.40 -12.47 -6.14
C TRP A 98 -3.82 -13.87 -6.59
N TYR A 99 -2.87 -14.70 -7.01
CA TYR A 99 -3.12 -16.05 -7.51
C TYR A 99 -2.96 -17.14 -6.45
N ASP A 100 -2.73 -16.80 -5.18
CA ASP A 100 -2.69 -17.78 -4.08
C ASP A 100 -4.10 -18.33 -3.79
N ASP A 101 -4.22 -19.66 -3.69
CA ASP A 101 -5.51 -20.35 -3.50
C ASP A 101 -6.26 -19.95 -2.21
N ARG A 102 -5.58 -19.34 -1.24
CA ARG A 102 -6.20 -18.80 -0.03
C ARG A 102 -6.97 -17.52 -0.28
N LEU A 103 -6.75 -16.85 -1.42
CA LEU A 103 -7.46 -15.64 -1.81
C LEU A 103 -8.60 -15.98 -2.77
N GLN A 104 -9.78 -15.43 -2.47
CA GLN A 104 -10.96 -15.47 -3.33
C GLN A 104 -11.62 -14.10 -3.30
N ASP A 105 -12.18 -13.64 -4.42
CA ASP A 105 -12.84 -12.32 -4.51
C ASP A 105 -11.99 -11.17 -3.94
N GLY A 106 -10.67 -11.22 -4.17
CA GLY A 106 -9.71 -10.19 -3.74
C GLY A 106 -9.42 -10.13 -2.24
N PHE A 107 -9.77 -11.16 -1.46
CA PHE A 107 -9.51 -11.20 -0.02
C PHE A 107 -9.30 -12.64 0.48
N VAL A 108 -8.80 -12.83 1.71
CA VAL A 108 -8.64 -14.17 2.29
C VAL A 108 -10.00 -14.89 2.35
N ALA A 109 -10.05 -16.16 1.95
CA ALA A 109 -11.30 -16.90 1.83
C ALA A 109 -11.88 -17.32 3.18
N ALA A 110 -11.04 -17.77 4.10
CA ALA A 110 -11.44 -18.21 5.44
C ALA A 110 -11.41 -17.04 6.45
N PRO A 111 -12.38 -16.93 7.37
CA PRO A 111 -12.36 -15.93 8.44
C PRO A 111 -11.08 -15.94 9.25
N ARG A 112 -10.48 -14.77 9.41
CA ARG A 112 -9.38 -14.50 10.34
C ARG A 112 -9.64 -13.19 11.07
N ASP A 113 -8.98 -12.97 12.19
CA ASP A 113 -8.99 -11.67 12.83
C ASP A 113 -8.50 -10.58 11.87
N VAL A 114 -8.99 -9.36 12.06
CA VAL A 114 -8.76 -8.25 11.13
C VAL A 114 -7.31 -8.07 10.72
N PRO A 115 -6.31 -8.05 11.64
CA PRO A 115 -4.92 -7.82 11.25
C PRO A 115 -4.49 -8.82 10.18
N HIS A 116 -4.55 -10.13 10.48
CA HIS A 116 -4.09 -11.18 9.57
C HIS A 116 -4.97 -11.34 8.33
N ALA A 117 -6.28 -11.08 8.42
CA ALA A 117 -7.15 -11.08 7.25
C ALA A 117 -6.76 -10.00 6.22
N SER A 118 -6.30 -8.85 6.72
CA SER A 118 -6.01 -7.67 5.91
C SER A 118 -4.57 -7.56 5.42
N GLU A 119 -3.61 -8.23 6.07
CA GLU A 119 -2.16 -8.14 5.79
C GLU A 119 -1.85 -8.19 4.29
N VAL A 120 -2.24 -9.28 3.65
CA VAL A 120 -1.83 -9.62 2.29
C VAL A 120 -2.49 -8.75 1.22
N THR A 121 -3.64 -8.14 1.55
CA THR A 121 -4.39 -7.27 0.62
C THR A 121 -4.22 -5.79 0.89
N SER A 122 -3.84 -5.40 2.11
CA SER A 122 -3.89 -3.99 2.55
C SER A 122 -2.52 -3.32 2.59
N TYR A 123 -1.43 -4.08 2.68
CA TYR A 123 -0.10 -3.47 2.81
C TYR A 123 0.48 -2.94 1.51
N THR A 124 0.43 -3.73 0.44
CA THR A 124 1.22 -3.42 -0.76
C THR A 124 0.37 -3.27 -2.00
N ALA A 125 -0.69 -4.07 -2.17
CA ALA A 125 -1.59 -3.95 -3.32
C ALA A 125 -2.19 -2.54 -3.48
N PRO A 126 -2.58 -1.83 -2.41
CA PRO A 126 -3.10 -0.46 -2.52
C PRO A 126 -2.02 0.53 -2.95
N LEU A 127 -0.78 0.35 -2.50
CA LEU A 127 0.35 1.22 -2.87
C LEU A 127 0.73 1.10 -4.35
N MET A 128 0.42 -0.02 -5.02
CA MET A 128 0.58 -0.14 -6.47
C MET A 128 -0.26 0.89 -7.24
N SER A 129 -1.39 1.36 -6.70
CA SER A 129 -2.17 2.45 -7.31
C SER A 129 -1.42 3.79 -7.35
N ILE A 130 -0.34 3.93 -6.57
CA ILE A 130 0.50 5.13 -6.48
C ILE A 130 1.80 4.92 -7.26
N ILE A 131 2.52 3.82 -7.01
CA ILE A 131 3.86 3.59 -7.59
C ILE A 131 3.81 2.98 -9.00
N ASP A 132 2.68 2.38 -9.39
CA ASP A 132 2.41 1.89 -10.75
C ASP A 132 1.13 2.54 -11.28
N TYR A 133 1.13 3.88 -11.24
CA TYR A 133 -0.06 4.69 -11.45
C TYR A 133 -0.70 4.43 -12.83
N GLY A 134 -2.00 4.14 -12.82
CA GLY A 134 -2.78 3.90 -14.03
C GLY A 134 -2.72 2.46 -14.55
N ASN A 135 -1.99 1.55 -13.90
CA ASN A 135 -2.01 0.13 -14.26
C ASN A 135 -3.41 -0.47 -13.99
N PRO A 136 -4.15 -0.90 -15.03
CA PRO A 136 -5.53 -1.33 -14.89
C PRO A 136 -5.68 -2.59 -14.03
N ILE A 137 -4.68 -3.47 -14.00
CA ILE A 137 -4.72 -4.72 -13.22
C ILE A 137 -4.89 -4.40 -11.74
N PHE A 138 -4.09 -3.48 -11.20
CA PHE A 138 -4.20 -3.14 -9.77
C PHE A 138 -5.51 -2.43 -9.44
N ILE A 139 -6.01 -1.58 -10.34
CA ILE A 139 -7.32 -0.94 -10.14
C ILE A 139 -8.44 -1.97 -10.11
N GLU A 140 -8.47 -2.93 -11.04
CA GLU A 140 -9.45 -4.02 -11.06
C GLU A 140 -9.37 -4.91 -9.80
N ARG A 141 -8.16 -5.18 -9.31
CA ARG A 141 -7.95 -5.92 -8.05
C ARG A 141 -8.50 -5.16 -6.85
N LEU A 142 -8.29 -3.85 -6.77
CA LEU A 142 -8.88 -3.00 -5.73
C LEU A 142 -10.41 -2.95 -5.83
N MET A 143 -10.98 -2.86 -7.03
CA MET A 143 -12.43 -2.93 -7.25
C MET A 143 -13.02 -4.27 -6.77
N THR A 144 -12.35 -5.37 -7.09
CA THR A 144 -12.77 -6.71 -6.67
C THR A 144 -12.75 -6.83 -5.15
N THR A 145 -11.66 -6.42 -4.52
CA THR A 145 -11.52 -6.40 -3.05
C THR A 145 -12.61 -5.56 -2.39
N SER A 146 -12.94 -4.41 -2.99
CA SER A 146 -13.91 -3.45 -2.45
C SER A 146 -15.34 -3.99 -2.38
N LYS A 147 -15.70 -4.95 -3.24
CA LYS A 147 -17.04 -5.57 -3.23
C LYS A 147 -17.36 -6.29 -1.91
N ASN A 148 -16.34 -6.66 -1.14
CA ASN A 148 -16.55 -7.31 0.15
C ASN A 148 -17.21 -6.39 1.20
N ILE A 149 -17.20 -5.06 1.04
CA ILE A 149 -17.88 -4.12 1.95
C ILE A 149 -19.36 -4.48 2.15
N GLU A 150 -20.05 -4.85 1.08
CA GLU A 150 -21.48 -5.19 1.13
C GLU A 150 -21.73 -6.40 2.03
N LYS A 151 -20.79 -7.35 2.04
CA LYS A 151 -20.80 -8.49 2.94
C LYS A 151 -20.35 -8.11 4.34
N TRP A 152 -19.39 -7.21 4.51
CA TRP A 152 -18.85 -6.96 5.86
C TRP A 152 -19.72 -6.03 6.69
N THR A 153 -20.64 -5.29 6.09
CA THR A 153 -21.32 -4.18 6.76
C THR A 153 -22.84 -4.25 6.66
N SER A 154 -23.54 -3.65 7.62
CA SER A 154 -24.99 -3.46 7.59
C SER A 154 -25.39 -2.14 8.22
N ILE A 155 -26.64 -1.73 8.00
CA ILE A 155 -27.24 -0.58 8.67
C ILE A 155 -28.04 -1.07 9.88
N ASN A 156 -27.77 -0.52 11.06
CA ASN A 156 -28.50 -0.87 12.29
C ASN A 156 -29.86 -0.14 12.38
N GLN A 157 -30.64 -0.39 13.44
CA GLN A 157 -31.95 0.24 13.65
C GLN A 157 -31.90 1.78 13.79
N ALA A 158 -30.74 2.34 14.17
CA ALA A 158 -30.52 3.78 14.27
C ALA A 158 -30.13 4.42 12.93
N GLY A 159 -30.00 3.64 11.85
CA GLY A 159 -29.58 4.13 10.54
C GLY A 159 -28.07 4.27 10.37
N HIS A 160 -27.26 3.73 11.29
CA HIS A 160 -25.80 3.82 11.26
C HIS A 160 -25.20 2.58 10.60
N ARG A 161 -24.17 2.77 9.76
CA ARG A 161 -23.44 1.67 9.16
C ARG A 161 -22.39 1.14 10.12
N HIS A 162 -22.38 -0.17 10.34
CA HIS A 162 -21.37 -0.86 11.13
C HIS A 162 -20.86 -2.10 10.40
N PHE A 163 -19.66 -2.53 10.79
CA PHE A 163 -19.21 -3.87 10.45
C PHE A 163 -19.98 -4.93 11.27
N ARG A 164 -20.34 -6.01 10.59
CA ARG A 164 -21.09 -7.13 11.18
C ARG A 164 -20.18 -8.08 11.96
N CYS A 165 -18.90 -8.14 11.60
CA CYS A 165 -17.93 -9.05 12.20
C CYS A 165 -16.53 -8.42 12.31
N ASN A 166 -15.77 -8.81 13.34
CA ASN A 166 -14.36 -8.47 13.53
C ASN A 166 -13.40 -9.59 13.03
N TRP A 167 -13.96 -10.64 12.45
CA TRP A 167 -13.23 -11.66 11.72
C TRP A 167 -13.68 -11.62 10.27
N LEU A 168 -12.80 -11.21 9.36
CA LEU A 168 -13.17 -10.89 7.98
C LEU A 168 -12.69 -11.99 7.04
N SER A 169 -13.50 -12.26 6.02
CA SER A 169 -13.09 -13.03 4.85
C SER A 169 -13.93 -12.66 3.63
N SER A 170 -13.52 -13.13 2.46
CA SER A 170 -14.32 -12.97 1.25
C SER A 170 -15.50 -13.91 1.18
N GLN A 171 -15.51 -15.04 1.90
CA GLN A 171 -16.59 -16.03 1.79
C GLN A 171 -17.64 -15.87 2.90
N GLU A 172 -17.21 -15.51 4.11
CA GLU A 172 -18.05 -15.52 5.31
C GLU A 172 -17.88 -14.22 6.13
N CYS A 173 -18.87 -13.93 6.97
CA CYS A 173 -18.75 -12.91 8.01
C CYS A 173 -19.43 -13.49 9.26
N PRO A 174 -18.66 -14.08 10.19
CA PRO A 174 -19.20 -14.77 11.35
C PRO A 174 -19.85 -13.77 12.33
N GLU A 175 -21.17 -13.87 12.48
CA GLU A 175 -21.98 -13.00 13.35
C GLU A 175 -22.36 -13.67 14.68
N TYR A 176 -21.48 -14.51 15.25
CA TYR A 176 -21.75 -15.22 16.52
C TYR A 176 -20.72 -14.86 17.60
N ALA A 177 -21.20 -14.81 18.85
CA ALA A 177 -20.39 -14.62 20.05
C ALA A 177 -19.42 -13.42 19.96
N TYR A 178 -18.13 -13.64 20.20
CA TYR A 178 -17.05 -12.65 20.20
C TYR A 178 -16.82 -11.97 18.82
N PHE A 179 -17.31 -12.59 17.74
CA PHE A 179 -17.02 -12.13 16.38
C PHE A 179 -17.94 -11.00 15.91
N ALA A 180 -19.16 -10.91 16.44
CA ALA A 180 -20.18 -9.96 16.00
C ALA A 180 -19.98 -8.55 16.56
N SER A 181 -18.84 -7.90 16.26
CA SER A 181 -18.56 -6.54 16.72
C SER A 181 -17.80 -5.72 15.68
N ASP A 182 -18.09 -4.42 15.68
CA ASP A 182 -17.32 -3.41 14.96
C ASP A 182 -16.19 -2.91 15.88
N VAL A 183 -14.95 -3.00 15.43
CA VAL A 183 -13.74 -2.64 16.20
C VAL A 183 -12.83 -1.75 15.37
N ALA A 184 -12.17 -0.79 16.01
CA ALA A 184 -11.38 0.22 15.30
C ALA A 184 -10.32 -0.35 14.34
N ILE A 185 -9.74 -1.52 14.67
CA ILE A 185 -8.73 -2.17 13.84
C ILE A 185 -9.27 -2.57 12.45
N ILE A 186 -10.59 -2.72 12.27
CA ILE A 186 -11.26 -3.00 10.98
C ILE A 186 -10.85 -2.01 9.88
N SER A 187 -10.53 -0.77 10.26
CA SER A 187 -10.01 0.25 9.33
C SER A 187 -8.86 -0.27 8.44
N ARG A 188 -8.03 -1.19 8.93
CA ARG A 188 -6.99 -1.84 8.09
C ARG A 188 -7.53 -2.55 6.87
N ALA A 189 -8.59 -3.34 7.03
CA ALA A 189 -9.18 -4.07 5.91
C ALA A 189 -9.82 -3.15 4.87
N THR A 190 -10.01 -1.87 5.21
CA THR A 190 -10.59 -0.87 4.32
C THR A 190 -9.56 -0.14 3.45
N ILE A 191 -8.26 -0.30 3.70
CA ILE A 191 -7.19 0.40 2.97
C ILE A 191 -7.30 0.21 1.44
N PRO A 192 -7.57 -0.99 0.89
CA PRO A 192 -7.76 -1.15 -0.56
C PRO A 192 -8.87 -0.24 -1.12
N MET A 193 -9.98 -0.13 -0.39
CA MET A 193 -11.13 0.70 -0.76
C MET A 193 -10.83 2.19 -0.60
N MET A 194 -10.01 2.58 0.40
CA MET A 194 -9.55 3.97 0.53
C MET A 194 -8.73 4.40 -0.69
N HIS A 195 -7.82 3.54 -1.16
CA HIS A 195 -7.01 3.81 -2.34
C HIS A 195 -7.85 3.86 -3.62
N LEU A 196 -8.84 2.97 -3.76
CA LEU A 196 -9.75 3.03 -4.89
C LEU A 196 -10.56 4.33 -4.89
N LEU A 197 -11.13 4.72 -3.74
CA LEU A 197 -11.86 5.98 -3.58
C LEU A 197 -10.97 7.19 -3.92
N TRP A 198 -9.70 7.18 -3.48
CA TRP A 198 -8.74 8.22 -3.83
C TRP A 198 -8.51 8.30 -5.34
N TYR A 199 -8.37 7.15 -6.00
CA TYR A 199 -8.07 7.04 -7.44
C TYR A 199 -9.23 7.47 -8.34
N ASN A 200 -10.44 6.94 -8.12
CA ASN A 200 -11.57 7.11 -9.06
C ASN A 200 -12.77 7.89 -8.51
N ARG A 201 -12.77 8.27 -7.22
CA ARG A 201 -13.89 8.95 -6.55
C ARG A 201 -15.20 8.17 -6.59
N ASP A 202 -15.13 6.84 -6.51
CA ASP A 202 -16.29 5.95 -6.48
C ASP A 202 -17.36 6.42 -5.48
N SER A 203 -18.57 6.66 -5.98
CA SER A 203 -19.66 7.23 -5.18
C SER A 203 -20.21 6.29 -4.12
N ASP A 204 -20.15 4.98 -4.36
CA ASP A 204 -20.63 3.98 -3.41
C ASP A 204 -19.64 3.85 -2.24
N LEU A 205 -18.34 3.89 -2.52
CA LEU A 205 -17.31 3.97 -1.48
C LEU A 205 -17.37 5.28 -0.70
N ALA A 206 -17.57 6.42 -1.37
CA ALA A 206 -17.74 7.71 -0.70
C ALA A 206 -18.94 7.69 0.25
N ARG A 207 -20.06 7.08 -0.18
CA ARG A 207 -21.25 6.86 0.66
C ARG A 207 -20.91 5.95 1.84
N PHE A 208 -20.27 4.80 1.60
CA PHE A 208 -19.84 3.87 2.64
C PHE A 208 -19.03 4.57 3.75
N TYR A 209 -17.96 5.29 3.41
CA TYR A 209 -17.13 5.97 4.40
C TYR A 209 -17.86 7.11 5.12
N THR A 210 -18.79 7.79 4.44
CA THR A 210 -19.61 8.83 5.08
C THR A 210 -20.60 8.23 6.08
N GLU A 211 -21.24 7.12 5.74
CA GLU A 211 -22.17 6.41 6.63
C GLU A 211 -21.44 5.81 7.84
N TRP A 212 -20.28 5.17 7.62
CA TRP A 212 -19.49 4.57 8.70
C TRP A 212 -18.84 5.62 9.59
N GLY A 213 -18.30 6.71 9.03
CA GLY A 213 -17.67 7.78 9.82
C GLY A 213 -18.64 8.63 10.65
N ARG A 214 -19.95 8.47 10.45
CA ARG A 214 -21.01 9.14 11.23
C ARG A 214 -21.70 8.20 12.23
N ALA A 215 -21.31 6.93 12.26
CA ALA A 215 -21.92 5.88 13.07
C ALA A 215 -21.66 6.05 14.58
#